data_AF-A0A7S0ASB4-F1
#
_entry.id   AF-A0A7S0ASB4-F1
#
_cell.length_a   1.000
_cell.length_b   1.000
_cell.length_c   1.000
_cell.angle_alpha   90.00
_cell.angle_beta   90.00
_cell.angle_gamma   90.00
#
_symmetry.space_group_name_H-M   'P 1'
#
loop_
_entity.id
_entity.type
_entity.pdbx_description
1 polymer ?
#
loop_
_entity_poly.entity_id
_entity_poly.type
_entity_poly.pdbx_seq_one_letter_code
_entity_poly.pdbx_strand_id
1 'polypeptide(L)'
;GTSDMLCTCREATASVTCASTSLWPDVDVGCAGCTALVATGPYGGLCSNYCQSFGHVCIAAAEEDDDNCVVSYDGSCDTEIAGTSDMLCTCREATASVTCASTSLWPDVDVGCAGCTALVA
;
A
#
# COMPACT_ATOMS: atom_id res chain seq x y z
N GLY A 1 -33.11 28.85 -6.66
CA GLY A 1 -32.59 27.63 -6.02
C GLY A 1 -31.61 27.03 -6.98
N THR A 2 -30.35 27.44 -6.89
CA THR A 2 -29.26 26.80 -7.62
C THR A 2 -28.80 25.66 -6.72
N SER A 3 -29.03 24.44 -7.17
CA SER A 3 -28.55 23.26 -6.46
C SER A 3 -27.07 23.12 -6.78
N ASP A 4 -26.23 23.62 -5.89
CA ASP A 4 -24.77 23.52 -6.00
C ASP A 4 -24.38 22.04 -5.89
N MET A 5 -23.84 21.47 -6.97
CA MET A 5 -23.39 20.07 -7.02
C MET A 5 -21.91 20.02 -6.65
N LEU A 6 -21.56 19.32 -5.57
CA LEU A 6 -20.18 18.98 -5.25
C LEU A 6 -19.65 17.96 -6.28
N CYS A 7 -18.59 18.31 -7.02
CA CYS A 7 -17.86 17.37 -7.87
C CYS A 7 -16.47 17.06 -7.30
N THR A 8 -16.14 15.77 -7.19
CA THR A 8 -14.81 15.28 -6.81
C THR A 8 -14.13 14.68 -8.03
N CYS A 9 -13.00 15.24 -8.46
CA CYS A 9 -12.13 14.62 -9.46
C CYS A 9 -11.01 13.87 -8.73
N ARG A 10 -10.91 12.54 -8.91
CA ARG A 10 -9.82 11.72 -8.37
C ARG A 10 -9.02 11.12 -9.53
N GLU A 11 -7.82 11.61 -9.75
CA GLU A 11 -6.79 10.88 -10.49
C GLU A 11 -6.20 9.83 -9.54
N ALA A 12 -6.57 8.57 -9.73
CA ALA A 12 -6.04 7.45 -8.95
C ALA A 12 -5.13 6.60 -9.83
N THR A 13 -3.91 7.07 -10.09
CA THR A 13 -2.82 6.15 -10.42
C THR A 13 -2.17 5.70 -9.12
N ALA A 14 -2.83 4.79 -8.40
CA ALA A 14 -2.21 4.10 -7.28
C ALA A 14 -1.23 3.04 -7.83
N SER A 15 -0.11 3.49 -8.40
CA SER A 15 1.04 2.61 -8.60
C SER A 15 1.50 2.17 -7.21
N VAL A 16 1.58 0.86 -6.98
CA VAL A 16 2.17 0.31 -5.76
C VAL A 16 3.66 0.66 -5.78
N THR A 17 4.04 1.65 -4.99
CA THR A 17 5.44 1.99 -4.73
C THR A 17 5.86 1.34 -3.42
N CYS A 18 7.07 0.79 -3.37
CA CYS A 18 7.70 0.28 -2.17
C CYS A 18 9.18 0.65 -2.18
N ALA A 19 9.79 0.66 -0.99
CA ALA A 19 11.23 0.70 -0.86
C ALA A 19 11.86 -0.48 -1.61
N SER A 20 13.08 -0.29 -2.10
CA SER A 20 13.88 -1.39 -2.65
C SER A 20 13.98 -2.52 -1.62
N THR A 21 13.84 -3.78 -2.06
CA THR A 21 13.88 -4.96 -1.17
C THR A 21 15.16 -5.06 -0.34
N SER A 22 16.27 -4.47 -0.80
CA SER A 22 17.52 -4.38 -0.03
C SER A 22 17.43 -3.53 1.24
N LEU A 23 16.37 -2.73 1.40
CA LEU A 23 16.09 -1.92 2.59
C LEU A 23 15.10 -2.59 3.54
N TRP A 24 14.51 -3.71 3.14
CA TRP A 24 13.55 -4.43 3.93
C TRP A 24 14.30 -5.29 4.97
N PRO A 25 13.85 -5.32 6.24
CA PRO A 25 14.49 -6.15 7.26
C PRO A 25 14.15 -7.63 7.06
N ASP A 26 15.00 -8.55 7.53
CA ASP A 26 14.69 -9.99 7.64
C ASP A 26 14.11 -10.64 6.36
N VAL A 27 14.64 -10.26 5.20
CA VAL A 27 14.31 -10.86 3.90
C VAL A 27 15.16 -12.11 3.67
N ASP A 28 14.51 -13.21 3.34
CA ASP A 28 15.15 -14.44 2.88
C ASP A 28 15.26 -14.46 1.36
N VAL A 29 14.16 -14.16 0.65
CA VAL A 29 14.11 -14.09 -0.81
C VAL A 29 13.39 -12.84 -1.29
N GLY A 30 14.05 -12.03 -2.11
CA GLY A 30 13.42 -10.89 -2.79
C GLY A 30 12.60 -11.35 -4.00
N CYS A 31 11.30 -11.04 -4.02
CA CYS A 31 10.40 -11.40 -5.11
C CYS A 31 10.07 -10.19 -6.00
N ALA A 32 9.33 -10.43 -7.09
CA ALA A 32 8.86 -9.37 -7.95
C ALA A 32 7.72 -8.57 -7.28
N GLY A 33 7.58 -7.29 -7.66
CA GLY A 33 6.34 -6.54 -7.38
C GLY A 33 6.09 -6.24 -5.91
N CYS A 34 7.05 -5.62 -5.22
CA CYS A 34 6.91 -5.22 -3.82
C CYS A 34 6.50 -6.39 -2.90
N THR A 35 6.96 -7.59 -3.22
CA THR A 35 6.77 -8.81 -2.46
C THR A 35 8.14 -9.38 -2.10
N ALA A 36 8.26 -9.95 -0.92
CA ALA A 36 9.44 -10.72 -0.51
C ALA A 36 9.00 -11.85 0.44
N LEU A 37 9.78 -12.92 0.45
CA LEU A 37 9.73 -13.94 1.49
C LEU A 37 10.52 -13.44 2.69
N VAL A 38 9.86 -13.34 3.84
CA VAL A 38 10.41 -12.64 5.01
C VAL A 38 10.09 -13.39 6.28
N ALA A 39 11.03 -13.40 7.23
CA ALA A 39 10.80 -14.00 8.54
C ALA A 39 9.79 -13.16 9.34
N THR A 40 8.58 -13.70 9.55
CA THR A 40 7.50 -12.97 10.24
C THR A 40 7.46 -13.26 11.74
N GLY A 41 8.19 -14.28 12.23
CA GLY A 41 8.27 -14.63 13.65
C GLY A 41 8.59 -13.46 14.59
N PRO A 42 9.63 -12.64 14.34
CA PRO A 42 9.95 -11.45 15.14
C PRO A 42 8.84 -10.38 15.15
N TYR A 43 7.92 -10.45 14.18
CA TYR A 43 6.82 -9.53 13.96
C TYR A 43 5.47 -10.11 14.41
N GLY A 44 5.48 -11.19 15.20
CA GLY A 44 4.28 -11.85 15.71
C GLY A 44 3.55 -12.68 14.65
N GLY A 45 4.25 -13.11 13.60
CA GLY A 45 3.69 -13.92 12.52
C GLY A 45 2.80 -13.13 11.55
N LEU A 46 2.87 -11.80 11.54
CA LEU A 46 1.97 -10.96 10.76
C LEU A 46 2.73 -10.11 9.73
N CYS A 47 2.33 -10.20 8.46
CA CYS A 47 2.83 -9.29 7.43
C CYS A 47 2.46 -7.82 7.72
N SER A 48 1.36 -7.52 8.42
CA SER A 48 1.01 -6.15 8.79
C SER A 48 2.03 -5.52 9.74
N ASN A 49 2.45 -6.25 10.77
CA ASN A 49 3.52 -5.81 11.68
C ASN A 49 4.87 -5.73 10.96
N TYR A 50 5.17 -6.71 10.10
CA TYR A 50 6.39 -6.72 9.30
C TYR A 50 6.49 -5.45 8.43
N CYS A 51 5.48 -5.18 7.58
CA CYS A 51 5.50 -4.00 6.71
C CYS A 51 5.53 -2.70 7.53
N GLN A 52 4.82 -2.65 8.66
CA GLN A 52 4.82 -1.47 9.54
C GLN A 52 6.21 -1.17 10.12
N SER A 53 7.04 -2.19 10.36
CA SER A 53 8.36 -2.04 10.98
C SER A 53 9.31 -1.10 10.21
N PHE A 54 9.11 -0.97 8.89
CA PHE A 54 9.89 -0.07 8.03
C PHE A 54 9.01 0.97 7.31
N GLY A 55 7.87 1.33 7.91
CA GLY A 55 7.02 2.44 7.45
C GLY A 55 6.15 2.12 6.22
N HIS A 56 5.92 0.85 5.95
CA HIS A 56 5.06 0.37 4.86
C HIS A 56 3.73 -0.17 5.40
N VAL A 57 2.82 -0.46 4.48
CA VAL A 57 1.52 -1.08 4.76
C VAL A 57 1.43 -2.38 3.97
N CYS A 58 1.02 -3.46 4.64
CA CYS A 58 0.76 -4.74 3.97
C CYS A 58 -0.46 -4.62 3.06
N ILE A 59 -0.36 -5.16 1.85
CA ILE A 59 -1.45 -5.19 0.86
C ILE A 59 -1.81 -6.60 0.39
N ALA A 60 -0.91 -7.56 0.60
CA ALA A 60 -1.14 -8.97 0.41
C ALA A 60 -0.18 -9.76 1.29
N ALA A 61 -0.63 -10.93 1.73
CA ALA A 61 0.15 -11.91 2.46
C ALA A 61 -0.18 -13.28 1.88
N ALA A 62 0.80 -14.16 1.78
CA ALA A 62 0.61 -15.52 1.30
C ALA A 62 1.65 -16.45 1.92
N GLU A 63 1.32 -17.74 1.94
CA GLU A 63 2.28 -18.81 2.10
C GLU A 63 2.88 -19.15 0.73
N GLU A 64 4.16 -19.48 0.70
CA GLU A 64 4.92 -19.96 -0.45
C GLU A 64 4.99 -21.49 -0.56
N ASP A 65 5.36 -21.99 -1.74
CA ASP A 65 5.80 -23.36 -1.92
C ASP A 65 7.34 -23.41 -1.85
N ASP A 66 7.95 -24.25 -1.01
CA ASP A 66 9.39 -24.56 -1.00
C ASP A 66 10.34 -23.32 -0.99
N ASP A 67 10.21 -22.42 0.00
CA ASP A 67 11.08 -21.25 0.24
C ASP A 67 11.33 -20.38 -1.01
N ASN A 68 10.30 -20.18 -1.84
CA ASN A 68 10.42 -19.43 -3.09
C ASN A 68 9.30 -18.37 -3.24
N CYS A 69 9.20 -17.78 -4.43
CA CYS A 69 8.23 -16.71 -4.73
C CYS A 69 6.89 -17.21 -5.32
N VAL A 70 6.63 -18.51 -5.27
CA VAL A 70 5.41 -19.14 -5.76
C VAL A 70 4.45 -19.26 -4.59
N VAL A 71 3.28 -18.65 -4.74
CA VAL A 71 2.21 -18.71 -3.74
C VAL A 71 1.64 -20.13 -3.67
N SER A 72 1.69 -20.73 -2.49
CA SER A 72 0.97 -21.96 -2.16
C SER A 72 -0.50 -21.65 -1.87
N TYR A 73 -0.76 -20.68 -0.98
CA TYR A 73 -2.09 -20.14 -0.74
C TYR A 73 -2.07 -18.71 -0.19
N ASP A 74 -3.13 -17.95 -0.52
CA ASP A 74 -3.29 -16.58 -0.01
C ASP A 74 -3.68 -16.56 1.47
N GLY A 75 -3.05 -15.65 2.21
CA GLY A 75 -3.36 -15.31 3.59
C GLY A 75 -3.94 -13.91 3.72
N SER A 76 -4.09 -13.45 4.96
CA SER A 76 -4.47 -12.07 5.28
C SER A 76 -3.35 -11.38 6.05
N CYS A 77 -3.13 -10.09 5.78
CA CYS A 77 -2.05 -9.31 6.41
C CYS A 77 -2.06 -9.35 7.95
N ASP A 78 -3.25 -9.46 8.54
CA ASP A 78 -3.48 -9.42 9.99
C ASP A 78 -3.79 -10.80 10.58
N THR A 79 -3.46 -11.87 9.87
CA THR A 79 -3.61 -13.24 10.34
C THR A 79 -2.28 -13.97 10.27
N GLU A 80 -1.92 -14.62 11.36
CA GLU A 80 -0.75 -15.49 11.40
C GLU A 80 -1.01 -16.71 10.53
N ILE A 81 -0.09 -16.99 9.61
CA ILE A 81 -0.03 -18.30 8.98
C ILE A 81 0.74 -19.20 9.95
N ALA A 82 0.01 -20.07 10.65
CA ALA A 82 0.60 -20.88 11.70
C ALA A 82 1.39 -22.06 11.12
N GLY A 83 2.54 -22.38 11.72
CA GLY A 83 3.35 -23.53 11.33
C GLY A 83 4.38 -23.27 10.24
N THR A 84 4.54 -22.03 9.81
CA THR A 84 5.62 -21.55 8.95
C THR A 84 6.60 -20.66 9.71
N SER A 85 7.81 -20.45 9.17
CA SER A 85 8.83 -19.53 9.68
C SER A 85 8.77 -18.15 9.05
N ASP A 86 8.17 -18.05 7.88
CA ASP A 86 8.28 -16.95 6.94
C ASP A 86 7.00 -16.87 6.10
N MET A 87 6.81 -15.74 5.43
CA MET A 87 5.63 -15.50 4.62
C MET A 87 6.00 -14.62 3.43
N LEU A 88 5.28 -14.77 2.32
CA LEU A 88 5.29 -13.81 1.24
C LEU A 88 4.52 -12.55 1.66
N CYS A 89 5.24 -11.51 2.07
CA CYS A 89 4.65 -10.23 2.42
C CYS A 89 4.77 -9.24 1.25
N THR A 90 3.63 -8.70 0.83
CA THR A 90 3.59 -7.59 -0.14
C THR A 90 3.35 -6.28 0.58
N CYS A 91 4.34 -5.39 0.54
CA CYS A 91 4.35 -4.13 1.26
C CYS A 91 4.33 -2.94 0.31
N ARG A 92 3.56 -1.90 0.60
CA ARG A 92 3.61 -0.61 -0.11
C ARG A 92 4.01 0.52 0.82
N GLU A 93 4.61 1.56 0.28
CA GLU A 93 4.78 2.82 1.00
C GLU A 93 3.41 3.31 1.48
N ALA A 94 3.34 3.72 2.75
CA ALA A 94 2.17 4.39 3.29
C ALA A 94 1.98 5.71 2.52
N THR A 95 1.09 5.73 1.52
CA THR A 95 0.92 6.88 0.63
C THR A 95 0.33 8.05 1.41
N ALA A 96 1.19 8.94 1.91
CA ALA A 96 0.81 10.22 2.51
C ALA A 96 0.94 11.34 1.48
N SER A 97 0.24 11.24 0.35
CA SER A 97 0.17 12.37 -0.59
C SER A 97 -1.01 12.20 -1.53
N VAL A 98 -2.15 12.72 -1.10
CA VAL A 98 -3.14 13.26 -2.02
C VAL A 98 -2.54 14.56 -2.58
N THR A 99 -1.76 14.46 -3.64
CA THR A 99 -1.42 15.63 -4.46
C THR A 99 -2.56 15.84 -5.43
N CYS A 100 -3.51 16.72 -5.09
CA CYS A 100 -4.47 17.19 -6.08
C CYS A 100 -3.67 17.98 -7.15
N ALA A 101 -3.99 17.81 -8.43
CA ALA A 101 -3.46 18.69 -9.47
C ALA A 101 -3.77 20.15 -9.09
N SER A 102 -2.83 21.06 -9.34
CA SER A 102 -3.06 22.48 -9.06
C SER A 102 -4.37 22.94 -9.71
N THR A 103 -5.24 23.56 -8.92
CA THR A 103 -6.52 24.13 -9.40
C THR A 103 -6.33 25.21 -10.47
N SER A 104 -5.09 25.67 -10.69
CA SER A 104 -4.69 26.62 -11.73
C SER A 104 -4.97 26.19 -13.17
N LEU A 105 -5.33 24.92 -13.40
CA LEU A 105 -5.68 24.39 -14.72
C LEU A 105 -7.19 24.21 -14.92
N TRP A 106 -8.02 24.61 -13.93
CA TRP A 106 -9.46 24.40 -13.98
C TRP A 106 -10.14 25.69 -14.47
N PRO A 107 -10.98 25.63 -15.53
CA PRO A 107 -11.55 26.83 -16.13
C PRO A 107 -12.53 27.59 -15.23
N ASP A 108 -13.08 26.93 -14.19
CA ASP A 108 -14.14 27.48 -13.33
C ASP A 108 -13.96 27.09 -11.84
N VAL A 109 -12.91 27.57 -11.17
CA VAL A 109 -12.72 27.43 -9.71
C VAL A 109 -12.88 28.78 -9.02
N ASP A 110 -13.83 28.90 -8.10
CA ASP A 110 -14.11 30.15 -7.36
C ASP A 110 -13.29 30.27 -6.05
N VAL A 111 -13.08 29.18 -5.30
CA VAL A 111 -12.26 29.15 -4.07
C VAL A 111 -11.59 27.78 -3.93
N GLY A 112 -10.26 27.77 -3.75
CA GLY A 112 -9.52 26.56 -3.37
C GLY A 112 -9.67 26.27 -1.88
N CYS A 113 -10.34 25.17 -1.53
CA CYS A 113 -10.38 24.66 -0.16
C CYS A 113 -9.25 23.64 0.06
N ALA A 114 -8.81 23.45 1.31
CA ALA A 114 -7.90 22.38 1.66
C ALA A 114 -8.58 21.01 1.48
N GLY A 115 -7.88 20.04 0.88
CA GLY A 115 -8.47 18.77 0.42
C GLY A 115 -9.06 18.90 -0.98
N CYS A 116 -9.24 17.78 -1.70
CA CYS A 116 -9.70 17.81 -3.11
C CYS A 116 -11.19 18.15 -3.26
N THR A 117 -11.59 19.33 -2.77
CA THR A 117 -12.94 19.87 -2.84
C THR A 117 -12.84 21.29 -3.39
N ALA A 118 -13.51 21.54 -4.51
CA ALA A 118 -13.68 22.89 -5.06
C ALA A 118 -15.17 23.22 -5.16
N LEU A 119 -15.51 24.50 -5.01
CA LEU A 119 -16.83 25.02 -5.34
C LEU A 119 -16.81 25.47 -6.81
N VAL A 120 -17.78 25.02 -7.59
CA VAL A 120 -17.98 25.41 -8.99
C VAL A 120 -19.33 26.12 -9.09
N ALA A 121 -19.38 27.25 -9.80
CA ALA A 121 -20.57 28.07 -10.02
C ALA A 121 -21.17 27.87 -11.42
#